data_AF-A0A7X4ZAY2-F1
#
_entry.id   AF-A0A7X4ZAY2-F1
#
_cell.length_a   1.000
_cell.length_b   1.000
_cell.length_c   1.000
_cell.angle_alpha   90.00
_cell.angle_beta   90.00
_cell.angle_gamma   90.00
#
_symmetry.space_group_name_H-M   'P 1'
#
loop_
_entity.id
_entity.type
_entity.pdbx_description
1 polymer ?
#
loop_
_entity_poly.entity_id
_entity_poly.type
_entity_poly.pdbx_seq_one_letter_code
_entity_poly.pdbx_strand_id
1 'polypeptide(L)'
;MIQFKSNMDTNTVEEIFSQIKSRQIAALMFHGQMADYFDFLSLHGYKRLHEYQYFDESATFRKTGRYYINHHGKLLPEAFDGDIRMIPDAWLTANRMSVGKSTKQKAVEDGFNQYHEWESDTKAVYERYAMKLRQMGHEADAIFVDGLVEDVDHELKCLDRIILDLISAGYDMVYIVESQKALHDKYKKMIKEIGR
;
A
#
# COMPACT_ATOMS: atom_id res chain seq x y z
N MET A 1 7.70 6.31 9.32
CA MET A 1 8.80 5.32 9.24
C MET A 1 8.23 3.92 9.32
N ILE A 2 8.49 3.13 8.28
CA ILE A 2 8.08 1.73 8.19
C ILE A 2 9.23 0.88 8.74
N GLN A 3 8.98 0.11 9.79
CA GLN A 3 9.92 -0.83 10.39
C GLN A 3 9.46 -2.26 10.11
N PHE A 4 9.42 -2.60 8.82
CA PHE A 4 9.09 -3.92 8.32
C PHE A 4 10.00 -4.24 7.14
N LYS A 5 10.60 -5.43 7.14
CA LYS A 5 11.37 -5.95 6.01
C LYS A 5 10.98 -7.38 5.76
N SER A 6 10.64 -7.68 4.51
CA SER A 6 10.36 -9.05 4.09
C SER A 6 11.63 -9.87 4.10
N ASN A 7 11.57 -11.09 4.64
CA ASN A 7 12.66 -12.04 4.49
C ASN A 7 12.66 -12.54 3.04
N MET A 8 13.68 -12.15 2.29
CA MET A 8 13.84 -12.57 0.89
C MET A 8 14.65 -13.85 0.74
N ASP A 9 15.18 -14.42 1.82
CA ASP A 9 15.98 -15.65 1.86
C ASP A 9 15.13 -16.87 2.27
N THR A 10 13.92 -16.94 1.71
CA THR A 10 13.00 -18.07 1.82
C THR A 10 13.40 -19.23 0.90
N ASN A 11 13.20 -20.46 1.37
CA ASN A 11 13.61 -21.69 0.68
C ASN A 11 12.44 -22.66 0.44
N THR A 12 11.24 -22.32 0.90
CA THR A 12 10.03 -23.12 0.67
C THR A 12 8.87 -22.26 0.19
N VAL A 13 7.91 -22.90 -0.48
CA VAL A 13 6.65 -22.25 -0.91
C VAL A 13 5.89 -21.69 0.29
N GLU A 14 5.83 -22.44 1.39
CA GLU A 14 5.17 -22.03 2.63
C GLU A 14 5.77 -20.75 3.20
N GLU A 15 7.10 -20.67 3.27
CA GLU A 15 7.79 -19.47 3.73
C GLU A 15 7.53 -18.27 2.81
N ILE A 16 7.55 -18.45 1.48
CA ILE A 16 7.26 -17.38 0.53
C ILE A 16 5.85 -16.83 0.75
N PHE A 17 4.83 -17.68 0.78
CA PHE A 17 3.45 -17.23 0.98
C PHE A 17 3.20 -16.66 2.37
N SER A 18 3.90 -17.15 3.39
CA SER A 18 3.88 -16.56 4.74
C SER A 18 4.43 -15.13 4.70
N GLN A 19 5.56 -14.89 4.02
CA GLN A 19 6.12 -13.55 3.88
C GLN A 19 5.25 -12.61 3.03
N ILE A 20 4.64 -13.11 1.95
CA ILE A 20 3.66 -12.33 1.16
C ILE A 20 2.51 -11.87 2.06
N LYS A 21 1.94 -12.78 2.87
CA LYS A 21 0.87 -12.44 3.81
C LYS A 21 1.33 -11.41 4.86
N SER A 22 2.52 -11.57 5.44
CA SER A 22 3.04 -10.58 6.40
C SER A 22 3.19 -9.20 5.74
N ARG A 23 3.63 -9.15 4.48
CA ARG A 23 3.72 -7.88 3.74
C ARG A 23 2.34 -7.28 3.42
N GLN A 24 1.35 -8.10 3.10
CA GLN A 24 -0.04 -7.65 2.91
C GLN A 24 -0.66 -7.11 4.22
N ILE A 25 -0.39 -7.75 5.37
CA ILE A 25 -0.80 -7.21 6.68
C ILE A 25 -0.17 -5.83 6.92
N ALA A 26 1.13 -5.69 6.61
CA ALA A 26 1.83 -4.42 6.70
C ALA A 26 1.21 -3.36 5.76
N ALA A 27 0.82 -3.72 4.54
CA ALA A 27 0.14 -2.83 3.59
C ALA A 27 -1.22 -2.35 4.12
N LEU A 28 -2.01 -3.25 4.72
CA LEU A 28 -3.26 -2.89 5.40
C LEU A 28 -3.04 -1.87 6.53
N MET A 29 -2.03 -2.10 7.38
CA MET A 29 -1.68 -1.16 8.44
C MET A 29 -1.20 0.18 7.86
N PHE A 30 -0.39 0.14 6.80
CA PHE A 30 0.13 1.31 6.12
C PHE A 30 -0.99 2.18 5.53
N HIS A 31 -1.88 1.61 4.71
CA HIS A 31 -2.97 2.38 4.13
C HIS A 31 -4.00 2.84 5.16
N GLY A 32 -4.25 2.05 6.21
CA GLY A 32 -5.08 2.48 7.34
C GLY A 32 -4.52 3.75 7.98
N GLN A 33 -3.23 3.76 8.31
CA GLN A 33 -2.59 4.95 8.88
C GLN A 33 -2.47 6.11 7.91
N MET A 34 -2.26 5.84 6.61
CA MET A 34 -2.22 6.90 5.59
C MET A 34 -3.59 7.56 5.37
N ALA A 35 -4.68 6.80 5.50
CA ALA A 35 -6.02 7.37 5.48
C ALA A 35 -6.22 8.33 6.67
N ASP A 36 -5.84 7.93 7.88
CA ASP A 36 -5.89 8.79 9.07
C ASP A 36 -4.96 10.01 8.95
N TYR A 37 -3.75 9.80 8.41
CA TYR A 37 -2.76 10.84 8.14
C TYR A 37 -3.35 11.95 7.27
N PHE A 38 -3.96 11.61 6.13
CA PHE A 38 -4.54 12.60 5.23
C PHE A 38 -5.88 13.15 5.74
N ASP A 39 -6.66 12.38 6.50
CA ASP A 39 -7.85 12.90 7.13
C ASP A 39 -7.53 13.98 8.17
N PHE A 40 -6.49 13.75 8.99
CA PHE A 40 -6.00 14.74 9.96
C PHE A 40 -5.63 16.05 9.28
N LEU A 41 -5.00 15.99 8.10
CA LEU A 41 -4.64 17.17 7.30
C LEU A 41 -5.83 17.83 6.57
N SER A 42 -7.02 17.22 6.59
CA SER A 42 -8.20 17.66 5.84
C SER A 42 -8.08 17.48 4.32
N LEU A 43 -7.29 16.50 3.88
CA LEU A 43 -7.06 16.14 2.48
C LEU A 43 -7.90 14.91 2.11
N HIS A 44 -9.21 15.14 2.01
CA HIS A 44 -10.24 14.10 1.87
C HIS A 44 -10.18 13.29 0.57
N GLY A 45 -9.55 13.81 -0.49
CA GLY A 45 -9.30 13.08 -1.73
C GLY A 45 -8.20 12.03 -1.55
N TYR A 46 -7.09 12.41 -0.92
CA TYR A 46 -5.99 11.49 -0.61
C TYR A 46 -6.35 10.49 0.49
N LYS A 47 -7.12 10.90 1.51
CA LYS A 47 -7.75 9.97 2.44
C LYS A 47 -8.52 8.87 1.69
N ARG A 48 -9.40 9.27 0.75
CA ARG A 48 -10.26 8.33 0.03
C ARG A 48 -9.46 7.40 -0.88
N LEU A 49 -8.34 7.85 -1.43
CA LEU A 49 -7.38 7.02 -2.14
C LEU A 49 -6.89 5.89 -1.22
N HIS A 50 -6.41 6.21 -0.01
CA HIS A 50 -5.90 5.19 0.90
C HIS A 50 -7.00 4.29 1.49
N GLU A 51 -8.22 4.81 1.69
CA GLU A 51 -9.37 3.96 2.02
C GLU A 51 -9.64 2.96 0.89
N TYR A 52 -9.54 3.37 -0.39
CA TYR A 52 -9.65 2.46 -1.52
C TYR A 52 -8.57 1.37 -1.48
N GLN A 53 -7.30 1.76 -1.34
CA GLN A 53 -6.20 0.80 -1.31
C GLN A 53 -6.29 -0.16 -0.13
N TYR A 54 -6.70 0.32 1.05
CA TYR A 54 -6.95 -0.56 2.20
C TYR A 54 -7.96 -1.68 1.89
N PHE A 55 -9.05 -1.36 1.19
CA PHE A 55 -10.06 -2.33 0.81
C PHE A 55 -9.59 -3.27 -0.31
N ASP A 56 -8.83 -2.75 -1.28
CA ASP A 56 -8.29 -3.53 -2.38
C ASP A 56 -7.25 -4.54 -1.87
N GLU A 57 -6.31 -4.07 -1.04
CA GLU A 57 -5.35 -4.92 -0.32
C GLU A 57 -6.04 -5.96 0.57
N SER A 58 -7.17 -5.59 1.20
CA SER A 58 -7.94 -6.56 2.00
C SER A 58 -8.49 -7.69 1.13
N ALA A 59 -8.98 -7.36 -0.07
CA ALA A 59 -9.46 -8.38 -1.01
C ALA A 59 -8.31 -9.27 -1.49
N THR A 60 -7.16 -8.68 -1.81
CA THR A 60 -5.95 -9.39 -2.25
C THR A 60 -5.36 -10.28 -1.16
N PHE A 61 -5.34 -9.82 0.10
CA PHE A 61 -4.96 -10.63 1.27
C PHE A 61 -5.84 -11.89 1.40
N ARG A 62 -7.17 -11.73 1.27
CA ARG A 62 -8.10 -12.87 1.29
C ARG A 62 -7.92 -13.79 0.09
N LYS A 63 -7.67 -13.24 -1.11
CA LYS A 63 -7.37 -13.99 -2.34
C LYS A 63 -6.12 -14.85 -2.16
N THR A 64 -5.05 -14.31 -1.61
CA THR A 64 -3.78 -14.99 -1.34
C THR A 64 -3.95 -16.15 -0.36
N GLY A 65 -4.62 -15.92 0.77
CA GLY A 65 -4.89 -16.99 1.74
C GLY A 65 -5.73 -18.12 1.15
N ARG A 66 -6.77 -17.78 0.38
CA ARG A 66 -7.62 -18.77 -0.31
C ARG A 66 -6.87 -19.54 -1.39
N TYR A 67 -6.05 -18.85 -2.18
CA TYR A 67 -5.20 -19.49 -3.19
C TYR A 67 -4.32 -20.57 -2.55
N TYR A 68 -3.60 -20.20 -1.47
CA TYR A 68 -2.71 -21.14 -0.80
C TYR A 68 -3.44 -22.35 -0.22
N ILE A 69 -4.56 -22.13 0.49
CA ILE A 69 -5.37 -23.23 1.04
C ILE A 69 -5.82 -24.19 -0.07
N ASN A 70 -6.30 -23.66 -1.19
CA ASN A 70 -6.86 -24.47 -2.27
C ASN A 70 -5.80 -25.27 -3.05
N HIS A 71 -4.55 -24.78 -3.13
CA HIS A 71 -3.48 -25.44 -3.88
C HIS A 71 -2.55 -26.30 -3.00
N HIS A 72 -2.39 -25.93 -1.73
CA HIS A 72 -1.45 -26.58 -0.81
C HIS A 72 -2.13 -27.33 0.35
N GLY A 73 -3.45 -27.20 0.51
CA GLY A 73 -4.24 -27.92 1.52
C GLY A 73 -3.89 -27.56 2.98
N LYS A 74 -3.26 -26.41 3.20
CA LYS A 74 -2.73 -25.98 4.50
C LYS A 74 -3.11 -24.53 4.81
N LEU A 75 -3.20 -24.23 6.10
CA LEU A 75 -3.26 -22.86 6.59
C LEU A 75 -1.84 -22.29 6.73
N LEU A 76 -1.67 -21.01 6.42
CA LEU A 76 -0.44 -20.28 6.70
C LEU A 76 -0.51 -19.72 8.13
N PRO A 77 0.54 -19.91 8.95
CA PRO A 77 0.63 -19.25 10.24
C PRO A 77 0.65 -17.72 10.06
N GLU A 78 0.12 -17.01 11.05
CA GLU A 78 0.20 -15.55 11.11
C GLU A 78 1.59 -15.18 11.66
N ALA A 79 2.37 -14.43 10.89
CA ALA A 79 3.79 -14.21 11.15
C ALA A 79 4.21 -12.75 10.96
N PHE A 80 3.29 -11.79 11.13
CA PHE A 80 3.66 -10.39 11.10
C PHE A 80 4.28 -9.98 12.44
N ASP A 81 5.53 -9.52 12.40
CA ASP A 81 6.33 -9.08 13.55
C ASP A 81 6.89 -7.65 13.40
N GLY A 82 6.37 -6.89 12.42
CA GLY A 82 6.83 -5.54 12.11
C GLY A 82 6.05 -4.43 12.80
N ASP A 83 6.45 -3.19 12.50
CA ASP A 83 5.75 -1.99 12.95
C ASP A 83 5.63 -0.97 11.80
N ILE A 84 4.46 -0.35 11.71
CA ILE A 84 4.14 0.68 10.71
C ILE A 84 3.81 1.95 11.46
N ARG A 85 4.55 3.04 11.21
CA ARG A 85 4.33 4.35 11.87
C ARG A 85 4.35 5.49 10.87
N MET A 86 3.21 5.79 10.27
CA MET A 86 3.07 6.89 9.31
C MET A 86 2.71 8.21 9.97
N ILE A 87 1.96 8.15 11.08
CA ILE A 87 1.53 9.33 11.82
C ILE A 87 2.68 9.80 12.72
N PRO A 88 3.16 11.06 12.60
CA PRO A 88 4.16 11.60 13.50
C PRO A 88 3.63 11.69 14.94
N ASP A 89 4.47 11.34 15.94
CA ASP A 89 4.08 11.35 17.35
C ASP A 89 3.52 12.71 17.80
N ALA A 90 4.07 13.81 17.26
CA ALA A 90 3.62 15.16 17.54
C ALA A 90 2.15 15.42 17.14
N TRP A 91 1.58 14.62 16.22
CA TRP A 91 0.20 14.78 15.79
C TRP A 91 -0.81 14.14 16.74
N LEU A 92 -0.39 13.15 17.54
CA LEU A 92 -1.26 12.44 18.46
C LEU A 92 -1.86 13.34 19.54
N THR A 93 -1.19 14.44 19.87
CA THR A 93 -1.64 15.44 20.85
C THR A 93 -2.01 16.78 20.22
N ALA A 94 -1.84 16.93 18.90
CA ALA A 94 -2.09 18.17 18.19
C ALA A 94 -3.57 18.32 17.79
N ASN A 95 -4.02 19.57 17.67
CA ASN A 95 -5.31 19.88 17.07
C ASN A 95 -5.14 20.03 15.55
N ARG A 96 -5.93 19.32 14.74
CA ARG A 96 -5.88 19.43 13.27
C ARG A 96 -6.01 20.86 12.72
N MET A 97 -6.67 21.75 13.47
CA MET A 97 -6.84 23.16 13.11
C MET A 97 -5.54 23.98 13.24
N SER A 98 -4.55 23.50 14.01
CA SER A 98 -3.27 24.19 14.20
C SER A 98 -2.20 23.82 13.18
N VAL A 99 -2.49 22.89 12.26
CA VAL A 99 -1.54 22.48 11.22
C VAL A 99 -1.50 23.52 10.09
N GLY A 100 -0.37 24.24 10.02
CA GLY A 100 -0.14 25.31 9.04
C GLY A 100 0.09 24.80 7.60
N LYS A 101 -0.01 25.73 6.65
CA LYS A 101 0.13 25.47 5.19
C LYS A 101 1.42 24.72 4.85
N SER A 102 2.57 25.18 5.34
CA SER A 102 3.88 24.57 5.05
C SER A 102 4.00 23.14 5.57
N THR A 103 3.49 22.88 6.78
CA THR A 103 3.45 21.53 7.34
C THR A 103 2.59 20.59 6.50
N LYS A 104 1.43 21.04 6.01
CA LYS A 104 0.58 20.24 5.11
C LYS A 104 1.27 19.94 3.78
N GLN A 105 1.90 20.95 3.18
CA GLN A 105 2.62 20.77 1.92
C GLN A 105 3.74 19.73 2.06
N LYS A 106 4.56 19.86 3.10
CA LYS A 106 5.64 18.91 3.37
C LYS A 106 5.11 17.51 3.69
N ALA A 107 4.02 17.43 4.45
CA ALA A 107 3.35 16.16 4.75
C ALA A 107 2.81 15.45 3.48
N VAL A 108 2.30 16.20 2.49
CA VAL A 108 1.89 15.62 1.20
C VAL A 108 3.09 15.04 0.47
N GLU A 109 4.18 15.80 0.36
CA GLU A 109 5.43 15.34 -0.26
C GLU A 109 5.96 14.07 0.43
N ASP A 110 6.11 14.10 1.75
CA ASP A 110 6.64 12.98 2.53
C ASP A 110 5.73 11.76 2.52
N GLY A 111 4.41 11.96 2.54
CA GLY A 111 3.42 10.89 2.49
C GLY A 111 3.46 10.14 1.16
N PHE A 112 3.49 10.87 0.03
CA PHE A 112 3.56 10.24 -1.29
C PHE A 112 4.91 9.59 -1.57
N ASN A 113 6.02 10.17 -1.10
CA ASN A 113 7.34 9.56 -1.22
C ASN A 113 7.42 8.23 -0.45
N GLN A 114 6.94 8.19 0.79
CA GLN A 114 6.91 6.94 1.58
C GLN A 114 5.99 5.89 0.96
N TYR A 115 4.87 6.32 0.37
CA TYR A 115 3.97 5.42 -0.34
C TYR A 115 4.64 4.83 -1.59
N HIS A 116 5.29 5.66 -2.40
CA HIS A 116 6.00 5.19 -3.59
C HIS A 116 7.15 4.24 -3.23
N GLU A 117 7.93 4.56 -2.19
CA GLU A 117 8.99 3.68 -1.67
C GLU A 117 8.42 2.32 -1.23
N TRP A 118 7.32 2.33 -0.48
CA TRP A 118 6.65 1.11 -0.04
C TRP A 118 6.23 0.21 -1.21
N GLU A 119 5.56 0.76 -2.22
CA GLU A 119 5.11 0.00 -3.38
C GLU A 119 6.28 -0.49 -4.25
N SER A 120 7.31 0.34 -4.42
CA SER A 120 8.53 -0.03 -5.15
C SER A 120 9.22 -1.23 -4.50
N ASP A 121 9.36 -1.20 -3.18
CA ASP A 121 9.93 -2.31 -2.42
C ASP A 121 9.03 -3.55 -2.48
N THR A 122 7.71 -3.37 -2.46
CA THR A 122 6.74 -4.48 -2.52
C THR A 122 6.85 -5.21 -3.85
N LYS A 123 6.89 -4.46 -4.95
CA LYS A 123 7.10 -5.01 -6.28
C LYS A 123 8.40 -5.82 -6.35
N ALA A 124 9.52 -5.25 -5.91
CA ALA A 124 10.82 -5.92 -5.95
C ALA A 124 10.83 -7.24 -5.13
N VAL A 125 10.15 -7.23 -3.98
CA VAL A 125 9.99 -8.44 -3.15
C VAL A 125 9.15 -9.51 -3.85
N TYR A 126 8.01 -9.13 -4.45
CA TYR A 126 7.15 -10.07 -5.16
C TYR A 126 7.82 -10.64 -6.43
N GLU A 127 8.53 -9.82 -7.20
CA GLU A 127 9.33 -10.29 -8.34
C GLU A 127 10.39 -11.33 -7.90
N ARG A 128 11.06 -11.09 -6.77
CA ARG A 128 12.03 -12.04 -6.22
C ARG A 128 11.37 -13.33 -5.75
N TYR A 129 10.18 -13.28 -5.15
CA TYR A 129 9.43 -14.47 -4.78
C TYR A 129 8.94 -15.27 -5.99
N ALA A 130 8.41 -14.62 -7.02
CA ALA A 130 8.01 -15.28 -8.25
C ALA A 130 9.22 -15.98 -8.91
N MET A 131 10.37 -15.32 -8.99
CA MET A 131 11.61 -15.93 -9.47
C MET A 131 12.01 -17.18 -8.66
N LYS A 132 11.94 -17.10 -7.33
CA LYS A 132 12.27 -18.24 -6.45
C LYS A 132 11.32 -19.42 -6.64
N LEU A 133 10.03 -19.16 -6.75
CA LEU A 133 9.01 -20.20 -7.02
C LEU A 133 9.33 -20.95 -8.32
N ARG A 134 9.73 -20.22 -9.38
CA ARG A 134 10.18 -20.82 -10.65
C ARG A 134 11.43 -21.66 -10.50
N GLN A 135 12.43 -21.17 -9.77
CA GLN A 135 13.67 -21.92 -9.50
C GLN A 135 13.40 -23.24 -8.77
N MET A 136 12.37 -23.28 -7.92
CA MET A 136 11.92 -24.50 -7.22
C MET A 136 10.99 -25.38 -8.06
N GLY A 137 10.60 -24.97 -9.28
CA GLY A 137 9.69 -25.72 -10.16
C GLY A 137 8.20 -25.51 -9.86
N HIS A 138 7.83 -24.54 -9.02
CA HIS A 138 6.45 -24.22 -8.67
C HIS A 138 5.86 -23.16 -9.61
N GLU A 139 5.65 -23.51 -10.88
CA GLU A 139 5.25 -22.54 -11.92
C GLU A 139 3.87 -21.91 -11.66
N ALA A 140 2.88 -22.70 -11.23
CA ALA A 140 1.54 -22.19 -10.95
C ALA A 140 1.55 -21.15 -9.81
N ASP A 141 2.33 -21.40 -8.76
CA ASP A 141 2.50 -20.46 -7.65
C ASP A 141 3.23 -19.20 -8.12
N ALA A 142 4.23 -19.32 -8.98
CA ALA A 142 4.93 -18.17 -9.55
C ALA A 142 3.98 -17.29 -10.39
N ILE A 143 3.14 -17.89 -11.24
CA ILE A 143 2.12 -17.16 -12.03
C ILE A 143 1.12 -16.44 -11.12
N PHE A 144 0.72 -17.06 -10.01
CA PHE A 144 -0.12 -16.37 -9.04
C PHE A 144 0.57 -15.12 -8.47
N VAL A 145 1.85 -15.23 -8.10
CA VAL A 145 2.63 -14.10 -7.58
C VAL A 145 2.89 -13.03 -8.65
N ASP A 146 3.08 -13.40 -9.91
CA ASP A 146 3.18 -12.43 -11.02
C ASP A 146 1.92 -11.56 -11.12
N GLY A 147 0.74 -12.11 -10.86
CA GLY A 147 -0.48 -11.32 -10.78
C GLY A 147 -0.42 -10.24 -9.69
N LEU A 148 0.22 -10.53 -8.54
CA LEU A 148 0.47 -9.53 -7.50
C LEU A 148 1.49 -8.48 -7.95
N VAL A 149 2.49 -8.87 -8.73
CA VAL A 149 3.47 -7.95 -9.32
C VAL A 149 2.79 -6.99 -10.30
N GLU A 150 1.90 -7.50 -11.15
CA GLU A 150 1.14 -6.69 -12.11
C GLU A 150 0.23 -5.67 -11.41
N ASP A 151 -0.46 -6.10 -10.35
CA ASP A 151 -1.32 -5.22 -9.54
C ASP A 151 -0.50 -4.05 -8.94
N VAL A 152 0.65 -4.34 -8.32
CA VAL A 152 1.54 -3.31 -7.74
C VAL A 152 2.18 -2.42 -8.81
N ASP A 153 2.53 -2.96 -9.99
CA ASP A 153 3.06 -2.16 -11.10
C ASP A 153 2.02 -1.15 -11.63
N HIS A 154 0.76 -1.58 -11.73
CA HIS A 154 -0.33 -0.69 -12.11
C HIS A 154 -0.54 0.43 -11.09
N GLU A 155 -0.44 0.11 -9.81
CA GLU A 155 -0.53 1.06 -8.71
C GLU A 155 0.60 2.09 -8.76
N LEU A 156 1.86 1.65 -8.89
CA LEU A 156 3.03 2.52 -9.05
C LEU A 156 2.86 3.49 -10.22
N LYS A 157 2.40 3.00 -11.37
CA LYS A 157 2.11 3.87 -12.52
C LYS A 157 1.07 4.94 -12.23
N CYS A 158 0.04 4.62 -11.45
CA CYS A 158 -0.98 5.61 -11.05
C CYS A 158 -0.41 6.61 -10.05
N LEU A 159 0.41 6.13 -9.11
CA LEU A 159 1.08 6.92 -8.08
C LEU A 159 2.11 7.89 -8.69
N ASP A 160 2.90 7.43 -9.65
CA ASP A 160 3.87 8.24 -10.41
C ASP A 160 3.20 9.44 -11.05
N ARG A 161 2.04 9.25 -11.67
CA ARG A 161 1.30 10.36 -12.29
C ARG A 161 0.89 11.41 -11.26
N ILE A 162 0.40 10.98 -10.09
CA ILE A 162 0.03 11.89 -9.00
C ILE A 162 1.28 12.65 -8.52
N ILE A 163 2.39 11.96 -8.30
CA ILE A 163 3.65 12.55 -7.85
C ILE A 163 4.19 13.54 -8.89
N LEU A 164 4.19 13.20 -10.17
CA LEU A 164 4.64 14.07 -11.26
C LEU A 164 3.76 15.31 -11.39
N ASP A 165 2.45 15.19 -11.24
CA ASP A 165 1.53 16.33 -11.21
C ASP A 165 1.82 17.25 -10.02
N LEU A 166 2.05 16.67 -8.83
CA LEU A 166 2.43 17.41 -7.62
C LEU A 166 3.77 18.13 -7.78
N ILE A 167 4.79 17.46 -8.32
CA ILE A 167 6.10 18.05 -8.63
C ILE A 167 5.93 19.20 -9.61
N SER A 168 5.16 19.01 -10.67
CA SER A 168 4.91 20.03 -11.72
C SER A 168 4.21 21.26 -11.16
N ALA A 169 3.32 21.07 -10.17
CA ALA A 169 2.67 22.15 -9.44
C ALA A 169 3.53 22.72 -8.29
N GLY A 170 4.76 22.22 -8.06
CA GLY A 170 5.61 22.62 -6.94
C GLY A 170 5.01 22.31 -5.57
N TYR A 171 4.17 21.27 -5.48
CA TYR A 171 3.35 20.93 -4.32
C TYR A 171 2.49 22.12 -3.84
N ASP A 172 2.02 22.96 -4.76
CA ASP A 172 1.19 24.11 -4.38
C ASP A 172 -0.10 23.67 -3.68
N MET A 173 -0.40 24.31 -2.54
CA MET A 173 -1.55 23.94 -1.71
C MET A 173 -2.90 24.37 -2.30
N VAL A 174 -2.94 25.35 -3.21
CA VAL A 174 -4.18 25.68 -3.91
C VAL A 174 -4.52 24.54 -4.86
N TYR A 175 -3.57 24.11 -5.70
CA TYR A 175 -3.72 22.94 -6.56
C TYR A 175 -4.14 21.68 -5.77
N ILE A 176 -3.44 21.39 -4.66
CA ILE A 176 -3.76 20.23 -3.82
C ILE A 176 -5.19 20.31 -3.29
N VAL A 177 -5.63 21.45 -2.77
CA VAL A 177 -6.98 21.60 -2.20
C VAL A 177 -8.06 21.49 -3.29
N GLU A 178 -7.85 22.12 -4.44
CA GLU A 178 -8.80 22.09 -5.56
C GLU A 178 -8.95 20.69 -6.16
N SER A 179 -7.89 19.87 -6.17
CA SER A 179 -7.94 18.48 -6.67
C SER A 179 -8.73 17.52 -5.78
N GLN A 180 -8.93 17.83 -4.49
CA GLN A 180 -9.44 16.88 -3.50
C GLN A 180 -10.83 16.34 -3.85
N LYS A 181 -11.72 17.18 -4.37
CA LYS A 181 -13.10 16.77 -4.68
C LYS A 181 -13.12 15.70 -5.78
N ALA A 182 -12.38 15.93 -6.87
CA ALA A 182 -12.35 15.01 -8.01
C ALA A 182 -11.75 13.66 -7.61
N LEU A 183 -10.67 13.67 -6.83
CA LEU A 183 -10.04 12.47 -6.28
C LEU A 183 -11.00 11.71 -5.36
N HIS A 184 -11.67 12.43 -4.45
CA HIS A 184 -12.65 11.84 -3.56
C HIS A 184 -13.77 11.11 -4.33
N ASP A 185 -14.37 11.78 -5.32
CA ASP A 185 -15.45 11.20 -6.11
C ASP A 185 -14.99 9.97 -6.91
N LYS A 186 -13.79 10.03 -7.50
CA LYS A 186 -13.15 8.90 -8.21
C LYS A 186 -13.02 7.68 -7.30
N TYR A 187 -12.30 7.81 -6.18
CA TYR A 187 -12.01 6.67 -5.32
C TYR A 187 -13.24 6.19 -4.54
N LYS A 188 -14.18 7.09 -4.23
CA LYS A 188 -15.49 6.70 -3.68
C LYS A 188 -16.29 5.83 -4.64
N LYS A 189 -16.17 6.05 -5.96
CA LYS A 189 -16.78 5.18 -6.96
C LYS A 189 -16.07 3.82 -6.98
N MET A 190 -14.74 3.82 -7.06
CA MET A 190 -13.94 2.59 -7.12
C MET A 190 -14.18 1.67 -5.92
N ILE A 191 -14.29 2.20 -4.70
CA ILE A 191 -14.60 1.39 -3.50
C ILE A 191 -15.90 0.60 -3.64
N LYS A 192 -16.91 1.13 -4.35
CA LYS A 192 -18.19 0.42 -4.55
C LYS A 192 -18.08 -0.77 -5.50
N GLU A 193 -17.01 -0.83 -6.28
CA GLU A 193 -16.74 -1.89 -7.25
C GLU A 193 -15.91 -3.02 -6.62
N ILE A 194 -15.25 -2.79 -5.48
CA ILE A 194 -14.50 -3.81 -4.75
C ILE A 194 -15.45 -4.92 -4.27
N GLY A 195 -15.11 -6.18 -4.58
CA GLY A 195 -15.82 -7.37 -4.12
C GLY A 195 -17.14 -7.66 -4.83
N ARG A 196 -17.47 -6.93 -5.91
CA ARG A 196 -18.49 -7.33 -6.88
C ARG A 196 -17.90 -8.30 -7.90
#